data_AF-A0A2U8E360-F1
#
_entry.id   AF-A0A2U8E360-F1
#
_cell.length_a   1.000
_cell.length_b   1.000
_cell.length_c   1.000
_cell.angle_alpha   90.00
_cell.angle_beta   90.00
_cell.angle_gamma   90.00
#
_symmetry.space_group_name_H-M   'P 1'
#
loop_
_entity.id
_entity.type
_entity.pdbx_description
1 polymer ?
#
loop_
_entity_poly.entity_id
_entity_poly.type
_entity_poly.pdbx_seq_one_letter_code
_entity_poly.pdbx_strand_id
1 'polypeptide(L)'
;MALVATAVGLMQRFAAEETNKKALAAVLEKNVELKAQINSSKPASQQTDAMANALKGTGRAKGPRGISETHAYQQEKRKALEEHILNDREFGLKYYAALRSDVDRHYGPFYRLQHLTKEQTGALAEALFQRRLRHDKAASDNQAGGSVDDVRIAKADADAELAAAVQEMLGADLYEKFSLYERQRPAWDYVGNFGGMLSLADMPLSLAQASLLAGAIANANTLFQNGDTVRMAATGTDQDWDAVYDAAMGFLTPEQLNFFKNTSIPPGNDNVTPPQEMEMNNALKKSGFKGTLRSN
;
A
#
# COMPACT_ATOMS: atom_id res chain seq x y z
N MET A 1 -3.60 18.03 -47.89
CA MET A 1 -3.74 16.73 -47.20
C MET A 1 -3.48 16.81 -45.69
N ALA A 2 -2.66 17.74 -45.16
CA ALA A 2 -2.41 17.86 -43.72
C ALA A 2 -3.65 18.18 -42.86
N LEU A 3 -4.60 18.99 -43.37
CA LEU A 3 -5.84 19.36 -42.66
C LEU A 3 -6.84 18.21 -42.46
N VAL A 4 -6.81 17.19 -43.30
CA VAL A 4 -7.74 16.05 -43.22
C VAL A 4 -7.29 15.05 -42.14
N ALA A 5 -5.97 14.89 -41.97
CA ALA A 5 -5.40 14.03 -40.93
C ALA A 5 -5.71 14.55 -39.52
N THR A 6 -5.74 15.88 -39.32
CA THR A 6 -6.06 16.49 -38.02
C THR A 6 -7.53 16.31 -37.64
N ALA A 7 -8.45 16.35 -38.61
CA ALA A 7 -9.88 16.17 -38.37
C ALA A 7 -10.24 14.74 -37.96
N VAL A 8 -9.61 13.73 -38.58
CA VAL A 8 -9.82 12.31 -38.25
C VAL A 8 -9.31 11.99 -36.85
N GLY A 9 -8.13 12.50 -36.47
CA GLY A 9 -7.59 12.33 -35.12
C GLY A 9 -8.45 12.98 -34.04
N LEU A 10 -9.06 14.14 -34.33
CA LEU A 10 -10.00 14.80 -33.42
C LEU A 10 -11.26 13.94 -33.19
N MET A 11 -11.85 13.42 -34.27
CA MET A 11 -13.07 12.60 -34.18
C MET A 11 -12.84 11.28 -33.43
N GLN A 12 -11.67 10.65 -33.60
CA GLN A 12 -11.32 9.44 -32.83
C GLN A 12 -11.16 9.73 -31.33
N ARG A 13 -10.59 10.88 -30.95
CA ARG A 13 -10.49 11.29 -29.55
C ARG A 13 -11.85 11.57 -28.92
N PHE A 14 -12.76 12.23 -29.64
CA PHE A 14 -14.12 12.44 -29.16
C PHE A 14 -14.89 11.12 -28.98
N ALA A 15 -14.74 10.18 -29.91
CA ALA A 15 -15.38 8.86 -29.79
C ALA A 15 -14.85 8.04 -28.60
N ALA A 16 -13.53 8.09 -28.34
CA ALA A 16 -12.92 7.46 -27.16
C ALA A 16 -13.39 8.13 -25.86
N GLU A 17 -13.44 9.46 -25.83
CA GLU A 17 -13.93 10.23 -24.67
C GLU A 17 -15.39 9.91 -24.36
N GLU A 18 -16.23 9.74 -25.38
CA GLU A 18 -17.64 9.40 -25.21
C GLU A 18 -17.85 7.95 -24.74
N THR A 19 -16.97 7.03 -25.17
CA THR A 19 -16.96 5.64 -24.69
C THR A 19 -16.53 5.59 -23.21
N ASN A 20 -15.50 6.35 -22.83
CA ASN A 20 -15.02 6.42 -21.45
C ASN A 20 -16.05 7.11 -20.52
N LYS A 21 -16.77 8.13 -21.00
CA LYS A 21 -17.91 8.71 -20.28
C LYS A 21 -19.02 7.70 -20.02
N LYS A 22 -19.35 6.84 -20.99
CA LYS A 22 -20.36 5.78 -20.84
C LYS A 22 -19.92 4.70 -19.85
N ALA A 23 -18.67 4.25 -19.91
CA ALA A 23 -18.12 3.26 -18.98
C ALA A 23 -18.12 3.79 -17.53
N LEU A 24 -17.71 5.05 -17.33
CA LEU A 24 -17.75 5.69 -16.02
C LEU A 24 -19.18 5.86 -15.50
N ALA A 25 -20.12 6.26 -16.37
CA ALA A 25 -21.53 6.37 -16.01
C ALA A 25 -22.11 5.02 -15.53
N ALA A 26 -21.79 3.91 -16.21
CA ALA A 26 -22.24 2.57 -15.81
C ALA A 26 -21.66 2.13 -14.45
N VAL A 27 -20.40 2.46 -14.15
CA VAL A 27 -19.78 2.20 -12.85
C VAL A 27 -20.45 3.04 -11.75
N LEU A 28 -20.75 4.31 -12.03
CA LEU A 28 -21.44 5.19 -11.09
C LEU A 28 -22.88 4.72 -10.82
N GLU A 29 -23.60 4.27 -11.84
CA GLU A 29 -24.94 3.71 -11.72
C GLU A 29 -24.95 2.46 -10.84
N LYS A 30 -24.02 1.52 -11.06
CA LYS A 30 -23.84 0.32 -10.24
C LYS A 30 -23.52 0.66 -8.78
N ASN A 31 -22.73 1.71 -8.55
CA ASN A 31 -22.44 2.20 -7.20
C ASN A 31 -23.65 2.86 -6.52
N VAL A 32 -24.53 3.52 -7.28
CA VAL A 32 -25.79 4.09 -6.76
C VAL A 32 -26.79 2.99 -6.41
N GLU A 33 -26.94 1.95 -7.24
CA GLU A 33 -27.76 0.77 -6.92
C GLU A 33 -27.27 0.06 -5.65
N LEU A 34 -25.96 -0.13 -5.52
CA LEU A 34 -25.35 -0.69 -4.31
C LEU A 34 -25.70 0.14 -3.07
N LYS A 35 -25.66 1.48 -3.16
CA LYS A 35 -26.06 2.40 -2.07
C LYS A 35 -27.55 2.37 -1.75
N ALA A 36 -28.43 2.26 -2.75
CA ALA A 36 -29.87 2.17 -2.52
C ALA A 36 -30.27 0.87 -1.80
N GLN A 37 -29.60 -0.24 -2.12
CA GLN A 37 -29.78 -1.51 -1.40
C GLN A 37 -29.17 -1.50 0.02
N ILE A 38 -28.14 -0.68 0.26
CA ILE A 38 -27.55 -0.48 1.60
C ILE A 38 -28.58 0.16 2.56
N ASN A 39 -29.39 1.12 2.09
CA ASN A 39 -30.34 1.82 2.94
C ASN A 39 -31.63 1.03 3.26
N SER A 40 -31.89 -0.08 2.57
CA SER A 40 -33.09 -0.91 2.79
C SER A 40 -32.88 -2.09 3.75
N SER A 41 -31.68 -2.28 4.29
CA SER A 41 -31.32 -3.44 5.13
C SER A 41 -31.15 -3.02 6.61
N LYS A 42 -31.94 -3.61 7.52
CA LYS A 42 -31.91 -3.33 8.98
C LYS A 42 -30.59 -3.75 9.66
N PRO A 43 -30.19 -3.11 10.78
CA PRO A 43 -28.87 -3.32 11.39
C PRO A 43 -28.77 -4.60 12.23
N ALA A 44 -27.67 -5.33 12.06
CA ALA A 44 -27.34 -6.59 12.71
C ALA A 44 -26.31 -6.41 13.84
N SER A 45 -26.75 -5.96 15.02
CA SER A 45 -25.89 -5.78 16.19
C SER A 45 -25.76 -7.02 17.10
N GLN A 46 -26.16 -8.21 16.66
CA GLN A 46 -26.19 -9.42 17.51
C GLN A 46 -25.22 -10.55 17.08
N GLN A 47 -24.47 -10.42 15.97
CA GLN A 47 -23.65 -11.51 15.43
C GLN A 47 -22.16 -11.47 15.82
N THR A 48 -21.65 -10.35 16.34
CA THR A 48 -20.20 -10.18 16.59
C THR A 48 -19.69 -10.93 17.83
N ASP A 49 -20.54 -11.26 18.79
CA ASP A 49 -20.10 -11.86 20.06
C ASP A 49 -19.93 -13.40 20.01
N ALA A 50 -20.49 -14.06 19.00
CA ALA A 50 -20.40 -15.52 18.85
C ALA A 50 -19.02 -15.97 18.31
N MET A 51 -18.39 -15.18 17.44
CA MET A 51 -17.16 -15.56 16.75
C MET A 51 -15.92 -15.44 17.65
N ALA A 52 -15.91 -14.48 18.59
CA ALA A 52 -14.82 -14.29 19.54
C ALA A 52 -14.73 -15.41 20.61
N ASN A 53 -15.85 -16.11 20.87
CA ASN A 53 -15.91 -17.20 21.86
C ASN A 53 -15.53 -18.57 21.28
N ALA A 54 -15.72 -18.80 19.97
CA ALA A 54 -15.33 -20.05 19.33
C ALA A 54 -13.79 -20.26 19.27
N LEU A 55 -13.01 -19.17 19.30
CA LEU A 55 -11.54 -19.20 19.18
C LEU A 55 -10.78 -19.40 20.51
N LYS A 56 -11.46 -19.42 21.66
CA LYS A 56 -10.79 -19.55 22.99
C LYS A 56 -10.77 -20.97 23.56
N GLY A 57 -11.33 -21.97 22.86
CA GLY A 57 -11.67 -23.27 23.44
C GLY A 57 -10.63 -24.40 23.35
N THR A 58 -9.52 -24.27 22.62
CA THR A 58 -8.59 -25.40 22.41
C THR A 58 -7.31 -25.26 23.24
N GLY A 59 -7.10 -26.24 24.13
CA GLY A 59 -6.03 -26.27 25.12
C GLY A 59 -4.62 -26.20 24.51
N ARG A 60 -3.76 -25.43 25.18
CA ARG A 60 -2.35 -25.20 24.85
C ARG A 60 -1.51 -26.46 25.13
N ALA A 61 -1.50 -27.41 24.20
CA ALA A 61 -0.51 -28.49 24.20
C ALA A 61 0.81 -27.97 23.61
N LYS A 62 1.93 -28.17 24.31
CA LYS A 62 3.28 -27.88 23.80
C LYS A 62 3.65 -28.91 22.72
N GLY A 63 3.35 -28.58 21.46
CA GLY A 63 3.73 -29.34 20.27
C GLY A 63 4.96 -28.78 19.54
N PRO A 64 5.59 -29.57 18.66
CA PRO A 64 6.92 -29.33 18.12
C PRO A 64 6.97 -28.22 17.06
N ARG A 65 8.12 -27.54 16.97
CA ARG A 65 8.44 -26.49 15.98
C ARG A 65 8.40 -27.06 14.56
N GLY A 66 7.27 -26.91 13.86
CA GLY A 66 7.11 -27.37 12.48
C GLY A 66 6.52 -26.27 11.60
N ILE A 67 7.31 -25.77 10.65
CA ILE A 67 6.93 -24.76 9.64
C ILE A 67 5.65 -25.17 8.86
N SER A 68 5.38 -26.48 8.80
CA SER A 68 4.16 -27.07 8.24
C SER A 68 2.85 -26.60 8.92
N GLU A 69 2.83 -26.50 10.26
CA GLU A 69 1.62 -26.07 10.99
C GLU A 69 1.27 -24.62 10.68
N THR A 70 2.27 -23.78 10.36
CA THR A 70 2.02 -22.39 9.99
C THR A 70 1.35 -22.27 8.62
N HIS A 71 1.65 -23.13 7.64
CA HIS A 71 1.03 -23.03 6.32
C HIS A 71 -0.44 -23.46 6.32
N ALA A 72 -0.76 -24.61 6.92
CA ALA A 72 -2.13 -25.10 7.02
C ALA A 72 -3.04 -24.11 7.77
N TYR A 73 -2.55 -23.55 8.88
CA TYR A 73 -3.26 -22.53 9.65
C TYR A 73 -3.55 -21.26 8.83
N GLN A 74 -2.58 -20.77 8.04
CA GLN A 74 -2.80 -19.58 7.20
C GLN A 74 -3.81 -19.85 6.08
N GLN A 75 -3.80 -21.06 5.51
CA GLN A 75 -4.81 -21.47 4.51
C GLN A 75 -6.22 -21.51 5.12
N GLU A 76 -6.39 -22.10 6.30
CA GLU A 76 -7.69 -22.14 6.99
C GLU A 76 -8.19 -20.74 7.32
N LYS A 77 -7.32 -19.86 7.85
CA LYS A 77 -7.67 -18.47 8.14
C LYS A 77 -8.11 -17.70 6.89
N ARG A 78 -7.46 -17.95 5.75
CA ARG A 78 -7.80 -17.32 4.47
C ARG A 78 -9.12 -17.83 3.91
N LYS A 79 -9.36 -19.14 3.93
CA LYS A 79 -10.66 -19.73 3.55
C LYS A 79 -11.79 -19.18 4.41
N ALA A 80 -11.60 -19.13 5.74
CA ALA A 80 -12.58 -18.56 6.65
C ALA A 80 -12.86 -17.07 6.36
N LEU A 81 -11.83 -16.29 6.01
CA LEU A 81 -11.99 -14.91 5.58
C LEU A 81 -12.78 -14.81 4.27
N GLU A 82 -12.45 -15.62 3.25
CA GLU A 82 -13.17 -15.67 1.97
C GLU A 82 -14.65 -16.04 2.18
N GLU A 83 -14.93 -17.07 2.98
CA GLU A 83 -16.29 -17.46 3.35
C GLU A 83 -17.03 -16.35 4.10
N HIS A 84 -16.36 -15.64 5.02
CA HIS A 84 -16.97 -14.52 5.75
C HIS A 84 -17.28 -13.35 4.82
N ILE A 85 -16.39 -13.01 3.89
CA ILE A 85 -16.63 -11.98 2.86
C ILE A 85 -17.84 -12.33 1.99
N LEU A 86 -18.03 -13.61 1.63
CA LEU A 86 -19.13 -14.06 0.76
C LEU A 86 -20.47 -14.16 1.50
N ASN A 87 -20.45 -14.58 2.77
CA ASN A 87 -21.67 -14.87 3.53
C ASN A 87 -22.16 -13.70 4.41
N ASP A 88 -21.29 -12.73 4.72
CA ASP A 88 -21.64 -11.51 5.47
C ASP A 88 -21.41 -10.27 4.59
N ARG A 89 -22.51 -9.75 4.05
CA ARG A 89 -22.50 -8.58 3.16
C ARG A 89 -21.90 -7.34 3.82
N GLU A 90 -22.21 -7.09 5.08
CA GLU A 90 -21.72 -5.88 5.77
C GLU A 90 -20.20 -5.97 5.97
N PHE A 91 -19.72 -7.15 6.39
CA PHE A 91 -18.29 -7.42 6.51
C PHE A 91 -17.58 -7.29 5.15
N GLY A 92 -18.10 -7.90 4.09
CA GLY A 92 -17.53 -7.81 2.75
C GLY A 92 -17.41 -6.37 2.25
N LEU A 93 -18.44 -5.54 2.46
CA LEU A 93 -18.39 -4.12 2.10
C LEU A 93 -17.31 -3.35 2.88
N LYS A 94 -17.19 -3.59 4.20
CA LYS A 94 -16.15 -2.96 5.02
C LYS A 94 -14.75 -3.43 4.61
N TYR A 95 -14.59 -4.71 4.30
CA TYR A 95 -13.35 -5.29 3.83
C TYR A 95 -12.87 -4.63 2.53
N TYR A 96 -13.74 -4.54 1.51
CA TYR A 96 -13.38 -3.89 0.25
C TYR A 96 -13.17 -2.37 0.40
N ALA A 97 -13.92 -1.70 1.27
CA ALA A 97 -13.69 -0.29 1.60
C ALA A 97 -12.31 -0.08 2.24
N ALA A 98 -11.88 -0.96 3.13
CA ALA A 98 -10.55 -0.92 3.73
C ALA A 98 -9.45 -1.13 2.68
N LEU A 99 -9.62 -2.09 1.77
CA LEU A 99 -8.68 -2.31 0.67
C LEU A 99 -8.53 -1.09 -0.25
N ARG A 100 -9.64 -0.41 -0.57
CA ARG A 100 -9.61 0.85 -1.34
C ARG A 100 -8.94 1.98 -0.57
N SER A 101 -9.26 2.16 0.70
CA SER A 101 -8.59 3.15 1.55
C SER A 101 -7.08 2.89 1.65
N ASP A 102 -6.66 1.63 1.62
CA ASP A 102 -5.25 1.28 1.63
C ASP A 102 -4.58 1.63 0.29
N VAL A 103 -5.26 1.50 -0.85
CA VAL A 103 -4.78 2.05 -2.14
C VAL A 103 -4.61 3.57 -2.02
N ASP A 104 -5.61 4.29 -1.54
CA ASP A 104 -5.52 5.75 -1.38
C ASP A 104 -4.37 6.17 -0.45
N ARG A 105 -4.11 5.38 0.61
CA ARG A 105 -3.00 5.61 1.53
C ARG A 105 -1.64 5.50 0.82
N HIS A 106 -1.45 4.46 0.02
CA HIS A 106 -0.18 4.21 -0.67
C HIS A 106 0.06 5.14 -1.86
N TYR A 107 -1.00 5.57 -2.56
CA TYR A 107 -0.87 6.34 -3.81
C TYR A 107 -1.28 7.81 -3.68
N GLY A 108 -1.83 8.22 -2.53
CA GLY A 108 -2.16 9.61 -2.23
C GLY A 108 -1.02 10.61 -2.44
N PRO A 109 0.26 10.29 -2.14
CA PRO A 109 1.38 11.16 -2.50
C PRO A 109 1.51 11.35 -4.02
N PHE A 110 1.40 10.29 -4.82
CA PHE A 110 1.46 10.37 -6.28
C PHE A 110 0.34 11.26 -6.85
N TYR A 111 -0.90 11.06 -6.38
CA TYR A 111 -2.05 11.85 -6.82
C TYR A 111 -1.82 13.36 -6.62
N ARG A 112 -1.28 13.73 -5.46
CA ARG A 112 -0.99 15.13 -5.11
C ARG A 112 0.19 15.70 -5.87
N LEU A 113 1.27 14.93 -6.02
CA LEU A 113 2.48 15.36 -6.73
C LEU A 113 2.24 15.59 -8.22
N GLN A 114 1.37 14.79 -8.83
CA GLN A 114 1.03 14.92 -10.25
C GLN A 114 -0.23 15.74 -10.51
N HIS A 115 -0.83 16.30 -9.45
CA HIS A 115 -2.05 17.11 -9.53
C HIS A 115 -3.19 16.42 -10.29
N LEU A 116 -3.37 15.11 -10.05
CA LEU A 116 -4.43 14.35 -10.72
C LEU A 116 -5.80 14.90 -10.37
N THR A 117 -6.71 14.92 -11.36
CA THR A 117 -8.10 15.27 -11.08
C THR A 117 -8.78 14.20 -10.23
N LYS A 118 -9.96 14.50 -9.68
CA LYS A 118 -10.75 13.55 -8.92
C LYS A 118 -11.13 12.33 -9.77
N GLU A 119 -11.46 12.55 -11.04
CA GLU A 119 -11.82 11.52 -12.01
C GLU A 119 -10.62 10.60 -12.29
N GLN A 120 -9.45 11.19 -12.55
CA GLN A 120 -8.21 10.43 -12.76
C GLN A 120 -7.80 9.64 -11.51
N THR A 121 -7.90 10.26 -10.33
CA THR A 121 -7.62 9.62 -9.05
C THR A 121 -8.54 8.42 -8.84
N GLY A 122 -9.85 8.58 -9.08
CA GLY A 122 -10.83 7.49 -8.93
C GLY A 122 -10.60 6.34 -9.91
N ALA A 123 -10.29 6.65 -11.17
CA ALA A 123 -9.99 5.63 -12.18
C ALA A 123 -8.71 4.86 -11.85
N LEU A 124 -7.65 5.56 -11.44
CA LEU A 124 -6.39 4.93 -11.05
C LEU A 124 -6.54 4.09 -9.78
N ALA A 125 -7.22 4.60 -8.76
CA ALA A 125 -7.48 3.87 -7.52
C ALA A 125 -8.27 2.58 -7.77
N GLU A 126 -9.25 2.61 -8.68
CA GLU A 126 -10.00 1.41 -9.05
C GLU A 126 -9.11 0.41 -9.81
N ALA A 127 -8.30 0.85 -10.77
CA ALA A 127 -7.38 -0.05 -11.49
C ALA A 127 -6.37 -0.72 -10.54
N LEU A 128 -5.82 0.04 -9.60
CA LEU A 128 -4.92 -0.46 -8.55
C LEU A 128 -5.60 -1.47 -7.62
N PHE A 129 -6.83 -1.18 -7.23
CA PHE A 129 -7.65 -2.09 -6.43
C PHE A 129 -7.91 -3.41 -7.17
N GLN A 130 -8.27 -3.36 -8.45
CA GLN A 130 -8.45 -4.56 -9.28
C GLN A 130 -7.17 -5.37 -9.41
N ARG A 131 -6.01 -4.74 -9.65
CA ARG A 131 -4.70 -5.42 -9.65
C ARG A 131 -4.46 -6.15 -8.34
N ARG A 132 -4.71 -5.49 -7.20
CA ARG A 132 -4.53 -6.09 -5.88
C ARG A 132 -5.41 -7.33 -5.69
N LEU A 133 -6.70 -7.26 -6.03
CA LEU A 133 -7.60 -8.42 -5.93
C LEU A 133 -7.08 -9.61 -6.74
N ARG A 134 -6.54 -9.37 -7.94
CA ARG A 134 -5.95 -10.41 -8.78
C ARG A 134 -4.67 -10.99 -8.18
N HIS A 135 -3.80 -10.15 -7.64
CA HIS A 135 -2.59 -10.61 -6.92
C HIS A 135 -2.96 -11.45 -5.69
N ASP A 136 -3.96 -11.02 -4.92
CA ASP A 136 -4.45 -11.73 -3.74
C ASP A 136 -5.08 -13.06 -4.13
N LYS A 137 -5.85 -13.11 -5.23
CA LYS A 137 -6.40 -14.34 -5.78
C LYS A 137 -5.30 -15.30 -6.22
N ALA A 138 -4.33 -14.84 -7.02
CA ALA A 138 -3.22 -15.66 -7.48
C ALA A 138 -2.42 -16.23 -6.30
N ALA A 139 -2.22 -15.45 -5.24
CA ALA A 139 -1.62 -15.95 -4.00
C ALA A 139 -2.48 -17.02 -3.30
N SER A 140 -3.82 -16.92 -3.35
CA SER A 140 -4.74 -17.96 -2.83
C SER A 140 -4.56 -19.26 -3.59
N ASP A 141 -4.60 -19.15 -4.92
CA ASP A 141 -4.53 -20.30 -5.82
C ASP A 141 -3.20 -21.05 -5.60
N ASN A 142 -2.08 -20.33 -5.46
CA ASN A 142 -0.78 -20.92 -5.09
C ASN A 142 -0.85 -21.70 -3.78
N GLN A 143 -1.39 -21.07 -2.73
CA GLN A 143 -1.49 -21.68 -1.41
C GLN A 143 -2.41 -22.91 -1.42
N ALA A 144 -3.41 -22.95 -2.30
CA ALA A 144 -4.27 -24.11 -2.52
C ALA A 144 -3.62 -25.24 -3.35
N GLY A 145 -2.33 -25.11 -3.71
CA GLY A 145 -1.58 -26.09 -4.49
C GLY A 145 -1.49 -25.77 -5.98
N GLY A 146 -1.83 -24.54 -6.39
CA GLY A 146 -1.65 -24.07 -7.76
C GLY A 146 -0.19 -23.92 -8.17
N SER A 147 0.06 -23.89 -9.48
CA SER A 147 1.42 -23.77 -10.02
C SER A 147 2.02 -22.39 -9.74
N VAL A 148 3.30 -22.35 -9.36
CA VAL A 148 4.06 -21.10 -9.20
C VAL A 148 4.12 -20.32 -10.52
N ASP A 149 4.16 -21.00 -11.66
CA ASP A 149 4.15 -20.36 -12.97
C ASP A 149 2.82 -19.69 -13.29
N ASP A 150 1.69 -20.34 -12.97
CA ASP A 150 0.36 -19.75 -13.17
C ASP A 150 0.20 -18.48 -12.35
N VAL A 151 0.75 -18.47 -11.12
CA VAL A 151 0.75 -17.31 -10.23
C VAL A 151 1.59 -16.17 -10.80
N ARG A 152 2.76 -16.50 -11.37
CA ARG A 152 3.63 -15.51 -12.02
C ARG A 152 2.95 -14.91 -13.24
N ILE A 153 2.30 -15.72 -14.07
CA ILE A 153 1.55 -15.27 -15.26
C ILE A 153 0.37 -14.38 -14.83
N ALA A 154 -0.45 -14.82 -13.88
CA ALA A 154 -1.62 -14.06 -13.42
C ALA A 154 -1.25 -12.69 -12.84
N LYS A 155 -0.10 -12.59 -12.15
CA LYS A 155 0.44 -11.30 -11.68
C LYS A 155 0.91 -10.43 -12.84
N ALA A 156 1.68 -10.99 -13.77
CA ALA A 156 2.16 -10.26 -14.95
C ALA A 156 1.00 -9.72 -15.80
N ASP A 157 -0.08 -10.50 -15.96
CA ASP A 157 -1.28 -10.06 -16.68
C ASP A 157 -1.98 -8.90 -15.94
N ALA A 158 -2.12 -8.98 -14.62
CA ALA A 158 -2.70 -7.91 -13.81
C ALA A 158 -1.86 -6.62 -13.85
N ASP A 159 -0.53 -6.73 -13.85
CA ASP A 159 0.39 -5.61 -14.02
C ASP A 159 0.30 -5.01 -15.43
N ALA A 160 0.20 -5.83 -16.48
CA ALA A 160 0.03 -5.37 -17.86
C ALA A 160 -1.30 -4.63 -18.07
N GLU A 161 -2.39 -5.14 -17.49
CA GLU A 161 -3.69 -4.46 -17.53
C GLU A 161 -3.66 -3.12 -16.79
N LEU A 162 -3.01 -3.04 -15.62
CA LEU A 162 -2.82 -1.77 -14.93
C LEU A 162 -2.00 -0.81 -15.79
N ALA A 163 -0.90 -1.26 -16.39
CA ALA A 163 -0.06 -0.43 -17.23
C ALA A 163 -0.84 0.16 -18.42
N ALA A 164 -1.62 -0.69 -19.11
CA ALA A 164 -2.49 -0.25 -20.21
C ALA A 164 -3.53 0.78 -19.74
N ALA A 165 -4.22 0.50 -18.62
CA ALA A 165 -5.20 1.41 -18.06
C ALA A 165 -4.59 2.77 -17.67
N VAL A 166 -3.41 2.77 -17.02
CA VAL A 166 -2.70 3.99 -16.61
C VAL A 166 -2.30 4.80 -17.84
N GLN A 167 -1.74 4.15 -18.86
CA GLN A 167 -1.32 4.83 -20.08
C GLN A 167 -2.51 5.42 -20.84
N GLU A 168 -3.65 4.73 -20.88
CA GLU A 168 -4.88 5.24 -21.47
C GLU A 168 -5.42 6.45 -20.69
N MET A 169 -5.52 6.36 -19.37
CA MET A 169 -6.20 7.36 -18.55
C MET A 169 -5.33 8.59 -18.21
N LEU A 170 -3.99 8.41 -18.12
CA LEU A 170 -3.06 9.47 -17.73
C LEU A 170 -2.13 9.92 -18.88
N GLY A 171 -1.99 9.12 -19.93
CA GLY A 171 -1.01 9.37 -21.01
C GLY A 171 0.40 8.88 -20.68
N ALA A 172 1.27 8.91 -21.70
CA ALA A 172 2.63 8.38 -21.63
C ALA A 172 3.49 9.05 -20.54
N ASP A 173 3.49 10.39 -20.48
CA ASP A 173 4.32 11.15 -19.54
C ASP A 173 4.01 10.82 -18.07
N LEU A 174 2.72 10.68 -17.74
CA LEU A 174 2.29 10.33 -16.38
C LEU A 174 2.45 8.83 -16.09
N TYR A 175 2.37 7.98 -17.11
CA TYR A 175 2.70 6.56 -16.96
C TYR A 175 4.16 6.34 -16.58
N GLU A 176 5.12 7.05 -17.19
CA GLU A 176 6.53 6.96 -16.81
C GLU A 176 6.75 7.37 -15.35
N LYS A 177 6.13 8.47 -14.92
CA LYS A 177 6.20 8.93 -13.53
C LYS A 177 5.53 7.95 -12.56
N PHE A 178 4.42 7.34 -12.97
CA PHE A 178 3.73 6.32 -12.19
C PHE A 178 4.60 5.07 -12.03
N SER A 179 5.23 4.60 -13.10
CA SER A 179 6.15 3.47 -13.07
C SER A 179 7.36 3.74 -12.16
N LEU A 180 7.93 4.95 -12.24
CA LEU A 180 8.97 5.39 -11.31
C LEU A 180 8.47 5.37 -9.86
N TYR A 181 7.28 5.90 -9.60
CA TYR A 181 6.68 5.92 -8.27
C TYR A 181 6.47 4.50 -7.72
N GLU A 182 5.98 3.57 -8.53
CA GLU A 182 5.80 2.16 -8.17
C GLU A 182 7.11 1.53 -7.72
N ARG A 183 8.19 1.74 -8.48
CA ARG A 183 9.53 1.26 -8.13
C ARG A 183 10.06 1.88 -6.84
N GLN A 184 9.63 3.09 -6.50
CA GLN A 184 9.98 3.80 -5.27
C GLN A 184 9.02 3.52 -4.11
N ARG A 185 7.92 2.77 -4.31
CA ARG A 185 6.84 2.63 -3.32
C ARG A 185 7.34 2.17 -1.95
N PRO A 186 8.26 1.20 -1.82
CA PRO A 186 8.77 0.81 -0.49
C PRO A 186 9.50 1.95 0.25
N ALA A 187 10.18 2.85 -0.47
CA ALA A 187 10.76 4.05 0.12
C ALA A 187 9.66 5.03 0.59
N TRP A 188 8.60 5.21 -0.21
CA TRP A 188 7.42 5.99 0.18
C TRP A 188 6.71 5.44 1.41
N ASP A 189 6.57 4.11 1.52
CA ASP A 189 5.96 3.44 2.67
C ASP A 189 6.75 3.74 3.95
N TYR A 190 8.08 3.66 3.85
CA TYR A 190 8.98 3.99 4.95
C TYR A 190 8.89 5.48 5.34
N VAL A 191 8.93 6.38 4.36
CA VAL A 191 8.79 7.83 4.60
C VAL A 191 7.42 8.19 5.17
N GLY A 192 6.37 7.48 4.76
CA GLY A 192 5.02 7.66 5.31
C GLY A 192 4.98 7.32 6.81
N ASN A 193 5.55 6.18 7.21
CA ASN A 193 5.66 5.81 8.62
C ASN A 193 6.52 6.82 9.41
N PHE A 194 7.65 7.24 8.84
CA PHE A 194 8.53 8.24 9.43
C PHE A 194 7.83 9.61 9.61
N GLY A 195 7.13 10.09 8.59
CA GLY A 195 6.33 11.31 8.65
C GLY A 195 5.22 11.24 9.68
N GLY A 196 4.61 10.06 9.86
CA GLY A 196 3.65 9.80 10.94
C GLY A 196 4.27 9.98 12.33
N MET A 197 5.46 9.42 12.56
CA MET A 197 6.20 9.57 13.82
C MET A 197 6.60 11.03 14.09
N LEU A 198 7.10 11.73 13.07
CA LEU A 198 7.46 13.15 13.17
C LEU A 198 6.24 14.04 13.49
N SER A 199 5.07 13.70 12.96
CA SER A 199 3.83 14.45 13.23
C SER A 199 3.41 14.34 14.70
N LEU A 200 3.69 13.22 15.38
CA LEU A 200 3.46 13.07 16.82
C LEU A 200 4.42 13.90 17.68
N ALA A 201 5.53 14.34 17.10
CA ALA A 201 6.53 15.19 17.74
C ALA A 201 6.43 16.67 17.27
N ASP A 202 5.29 17.07 16.69
CA ASP A 202 5.03 18.41 16.16
C ASP A 202 6.06 18.89 15.11
N MET A 203 6.67 17.97 14.36
CA MET A 203 7.66 18.25 13.32
C MET A 203 7.30 17.64 11.95
N PRO A 204 6.05 17.79 11.46
CA PRO A 204 5.58 17.07 10.27
C PRO A 204 6.44 17.35 9.03
N LEU A 205 6.62 16.34 8.18
CA LEU A 205 7.23 16.53 6.86
C LEU A 205 6.24 17.21 5.93
N SER A 206 6.72 18.21 5.19
CA SER A 206 6.00 18.67 3.99
C SER A 206 6.00 17.59 2.91
N LEU A 207 5.04 17.64 1.98
CA LEU A 207 4.99 16.70 0.84
C LEU A 207 6.28 16.77 -0.01
N ALA A 208 6.86 17.97 -0.17
CA ALA A 208 8.10 18.15 -0.90
C ALA A 208 9.29 17.45 -0.19
N GLN A 209 9.42 17.61 1.13
CA GLN A 209 10.45 16.92 1.91
C GLN A 209 10.26 15.40 1.88
N ALA A 210 9.02 14.91 1.98
CA ALA A 210 8.73 13.47 1.88
C ALA A 210 9.14 12.90 0.50
N SER A 211 8.87 13.65 -0.58
CA SER A 211 9.28 13.28 -1.93
C SER A 211 10.81 13.23 -2.09
N LEU A 212 11.50 14.26 -1.61
CA LEU A 212 12.97 14.31 -1.63
C LEU A 212 13.58 13.17 -0.81
N LEU A 213 13.01 12.84 0.35
CA LEU A 213 13.49 11.74 1.19
C LEU A 213 13.25 10.37 0.55
N ALA A 214 12.07 10.13 -0.03
CA ALA A 214 11.78 8.88 -0.73
C ALA A 214 12.71 8.69 -1.94
N GLY A 215 12.97 9.78 -2.69
CA GLY A 215 13.94 9.80 -3.77
C GLY A 215 15.37 9.54 -3.31
N ALA A 216 15.81 10.14 -2.19
CA ALA A 216 17.13 9.90 -1.61
C ALA A 216 17.32 8.43 -1.22
N ILE A 217 16.32 7.84 -0.54
CA ILE A 217 16.32 6.42 -0.17
C ILE A 217 16.41 5.54 -1.42
N ALA A 218 15.56 5.80 -2.42
CA ALA A 218 15.56 5.02 -3.66
C ALA A 218 16.88 5.12 -4.42
N ASN A 219 17.43 6.33 -4.56
CA ASN A 219 18.69 6.55 -5.29
C ASN A 219 19.90 5.94 -4.59
N ALA A 220 19.85 5.78 -3.26
CA ALA A 220 20.88 5.08 -2.49
C ALA A 220 20.65 3.56 -2.41
N ASN A 221 19.67 3.03 -3.14
CA ASN A 221 19.36 1.60 -3.20
C ASN A 221 19.93 0.97 -4.49
N THR A 222 20.83 -0.02 -4.37
CA THR A 222 21.53 -0.64 -5.51
C THR A 222 20.58 -1.34 -6.49
N LEU A 223 19.51 -1.98 -6.01
CA LEU A 223 18.51 -2.61 -6.87
C LEU A 223 17.78 -1.57 -7.71
N PHE A 224 17.40 -0.44 -7.09
CA PHE A 224 16.74 0.64 -7.80
C PHE A 224 17.63 1.26 -8.88
N GLN A 225 18.93 1.44 -8.58
CA GLN A 225 19.92 1.89 -9.57
C GLN A 225 20.01 0.93 -10.77
N ASN A 226 19.80 -0.37 -10.55
CA ASN A 226 19.82 -1.40 -11.60
C ASN A 226 18.49 -1.57 -12.36
N GLY A 227 17.49 -0.72 -12.10
CA GLY A 227 16.19 -0.78 -12.78
C GLY A 227 15.09 -1.53 -12.02
N ASP A 228 15.40 -2.13 -10.87
CA ASP A 228 14.42 -2.85 -10.06
C ASP A 228 13.62 -1.92 -9.12
N THR A 229 12.72 -2.52 -8.34
CA THR A 229 11.99 -1.86 -7.25
C THR A 229 12.88 -1.78 -6.01
N VAL A 230 12.77 -0.68 -5.24
CA VAL A 230 13.46 -0.53 -3.96
C VAL A 230 13.15 -1.71 -3.05
N ARG A 231 14.18 -2.28 -2.43
CA ARG A 231 14.01 -3.26 -1.36
C ARG A 231 14.52 -2.68 -0.05
N MET A 232 13.60 -2.43 0.87
CA MET A 232 13.93 -2.05 2.25
C MET A 232 14.38 -3.31 2.99
N ALA A 233 15.62 -3.74 2.79
CA ALA A 233 16.16 -4.90 3.48
C ALA A 233 16.59 -4.50 4.91
N ALA A 234 16.16 -5.30 5.90
CA ALA A 234 16.55 -5.15 7.30
C ALA A 234 18.06 -5.27 7.54
N THR A 235 18.72 -6.08 6.72
CA THR A 235 20.10 -6.57 6.95
C THR A 235 21.00 -6.40 5.73
N GLY A 236 20.56 -5.67 4.70
CA GLY A 236 21.15 -5.71 3.36
C GLY A 236 22.09 -4.56 3.05
N THR A 237 23.23 -4.90 2.44
CA THR A 237 24.20 -4.02 1.76
C THR A 237 23.62 -3.21 0.59
N ASP A 238 22.35 -3.43 0.26
CA ASP A 238 21.70 -2.80 -0.89
C ASP A 238 21.33 -1.35 -0.64
N GLN A 239 21.38 -0.87 0.61
CA GLN A 239 21.01 0.48 0.98
C GLN A 239 22.21 1.22 1.59
N ASP A 240 22.65 2.29 0.92
CA ASP A 240 23.67 3.20 1.43
C ASP A 240 23.01 4.29 2.31
N TRP A 241 22.89 4.02 3.61
CA TRP A 241 22.26 4.96 4.54
C TRP A 241 23.06 6.25 4.75
N ASP A 242 24.38 6.20 4.63
CA ASP A 242 25.21 7.40 4.73
C ASP A 242 24.91 8.36 3.58
N ALA A 243 24.80 7.85 2.36
CA ALA A 243 24.34 8.65 1.21
C ALA A 243 22.93 9.23 1.39
N VAL A 244 22.01 8.48 2.02
CA VAL A 244 20.66 8.99 2.35
C VAL A 244 20.76 10.14 3.35
N TYR A 245 21.55 10.00 4.41
CA TYR A 245 21.72 11.04 5.42
C TYR A 245 22.35 12.30 4.85
N ASP A 246 23.36 12.15 4.00
CA ASP A 246 24.03 13.26 3.33
C ASP A 246 23.06 14.02 2.43
N ALA A 247 22.25 13.31 1.63
CA ALA A 247 21.21 13.94 0.83
C ALA A 247 20.16 14.66 1.70
N ALA A 248 19.74 14.03 2.80
CA ALA A 248 18.72 14.54 3.69
C ALA A 248 19.12 15.85 4.41
N MET A 249 20.42 16.10 4.64
CA MET A 249 20.92 17.37 5.17
C MET A 249 20.51 18.58 4.32
N GLY A 250 20.29 18.41 3.02
CA GLY A 250 19.94 19.49 2.12
C GLY A 250 18.50 20.00 2.27
N PHE A 251 17.60 19.26 2.91
CA PHE A 251 16.16 19.59 2.93
C PHE A 251 15.42 19.27 4.23
N LEU A 252 15.99 18.48 5.14
CA LEU A 252 15.44 18.31 6.49
C LEU A 252 15.97 19.38 7.43
N THR A 253 15.15 19.79 8.41
CA THR A 253 15.64 20.60 9.53
C THR A 253 16.62 19.79 10.39
N PRO A 254 17.52 20.44 11.16
CA PRO A 254 18.45 19.72 12.05
C PRO A 254 17.72 18.77 13.02
N GLU A 255 16.57 19.17 13.55
CA GLU A 255 15.77 18.37 14.46
C GLU A 255 15.15 17.16 13.76
N GLN A 256 14.58 17.35 12.56
CA GLN A 256 14.04 16.25 11.75
C GLN A 256 15.13 15.27 11.32
N LEU A 257 16.31 15.75 10.94
CA LEU A 257 17.44 14.90 10.56
C LEU A 257 17.98 14.11 11.75
N ASN A 258 18.12 14.75 12.92
CA ASN A 258 18.53 14.06 14.13
C ASN A 258 17.49 12.99 14.51
N PHE A 259 16.20 13.30 14.43
CA PHE A 259 15.15 12.32 14.65
C PHE A 259 15.26 11.17 13.64
N PHE A 260 15.42 11.48 12.34
CA PHE A 260 15.60 10.51 11.26
C PHE A 260 16.73 9.53 11.55
N LYS A 261 17.93 10.02 11.90
CA LYS A 261 19.11 9.19 12.22
C LYS A 261 18.87 8.26 13.42
N ASN A 262 18.10 8.68 14.40
CA ASN A 262 17.88 7.92 15.63
C ASN A 262 16.68 6.95 15.54
N THR A 263 15.71 7.21 14.65
CA THR A 263 14.56 6.31 14.42
C THR A 263 14.73 5.36 13.25
N SER A 264 15.72 5.59 12.38
CA SER A 264 16.00 4.75 11.21
C SER A 264 16.72 3.47 11.60
N ILE A 265 16.04 2.63 12.41
CA ILE A 265 16.35 1.21 12.41
C ILE A 265 15.70 0.64 11.15
N PRO A 266 16.44 0.00 10.23
CA PRO A 266 15.85 -0.61 9.04
C PRO A 266 14.68 -1.52 9.46
N PRO A 267 13.52 -1.44 8.80
CA PRO A 267 12.39 -2.30 9.12
C PRO A 267 12.84 -3.77 9.04
N GLY A 268 12.86 -4.45 10.18
CA GLY A 268 13.28 -5.85 10.35
C GLY A 268 14.56 -6.08 11.15
N ASN A 269 15.20 -5.04 11.69
CA ASN A 269 16.03 -5.20 12.89
C ASN A 269 15.21 -4.77 14.11
N ASP A 270 14.18 -5.54 14.45
CA ASP A 270 13.25 -5.25 15.56
C ASP A 270 13.94 -5.22 16.95
N ASN A 271 15.25 -5.47 16.98
CA ASN A 271 16.08 -5.26 18.14
C ASN A 271 16.34 -3.75 18.29
N VAL A 272 15.48 -3.08 19.06
CA VAL A 272 15.87 -1.83 19.72
C VAL A 272 17.21 -2.10 20.41
N THR A 273 18.27 -1.42 19.98
CA THR A 273 19.56 -1.62 20.64
C THR A 273 19.45 -1.12 22.09
N PRO A 274 20.11 -1.76 23.07
CA PRO A 274 20.02 -1.33 24.46
C PRO A 274 20.27 0.18 24.71
N PRO A 275 21.16 0.86 23.96
CA PRO A 275 21.30 2.32 24.04
C PRO A 275 20.06 3.09 23.58
N GLN A 276 19.44 2.69 22.46
CA GLN A 276 18.23 3.33 21.94
C GLN A 276 17.02 3.09 22.86
N GLU A 277 16.92 1.91 23.45
CA GLU A 277 15.91 1.58 24.46
C GLU A 277 16.06 2.49 25.68
N MET A 278 17.31 2.75 26.08
CA MET A 278 17.62 3.66 27.19
C MET A 278 17.26 5.11 26.85
N GLU A 279 17.56 5.59 25.64
CA GLU A 279 17.21 6.93 25.19
C GLU A 279 15.69 7.14 25.09
N MET A 280 14.96 6.20 24.50
CA MET A 280 13.48 6.23 24.44
C MET A 280 12.86 6.21 25.84
N ASN A 281 13.35 5.33 26.72
CA ASN A 281 12.88 5.28 28.11
C ASN A 281 13.21 6.59 28.86
N ASN A 282 14.32 7.24 28.56
CA ASN A 282 14.68 8.53 29.15
C ASN A 282 13.78 9.67 28.62
N ALA A 283 13.46 9.68 27.33
CA ALA A 283 12.54 10.64 26.73
C ALA A 283 11.12 10.50 27.32
N LEU A 284 10.64 9.27 27.45
CA LEU A 284 9.35 8.94 28.07
C LEU A 284 9.31 9.34 29.56
N LYS A 285 10.37 9.09 30.32
CA LYS A 285 10.45 9.55 31.72
C LYS A 285 10.38 11.08 31.82
N LYS A 286 11.04 11.80 30.90
CA LYS A 286 10.99 13.27 30.86
C LYS A 286 9.60 13.81 30.54
N SER A 287 8.77 13.09 29.78
CA SER A 287 7.38 13.46 29.51
C SER A 287 6.39 13.05 30.61
N GLY A 288 6.87 12.46 31.71
CA GLY A 288 6.03 12.02 32.83
C GLY A 288 5.44 10.62 32.67
N PHE A 289 5.84 9.88 31.63
CA PHE A 289 5.45 8.48 31.46
C PHE A 289 6.20 7.57 32.45
N LYS A 290 5.48 6.75 33.22
CA LYS A 290 6.05 5.88 34.27
C LYS A 290 6.38 4.45 33.82
N GLY A 291 6.12 4.08 32.56
CA GLY A 291 6.42 2.75 32.03
C GLY A 291 7.85 2.61 31.49
N THR A 292 8.33 1.37 31.38
CA THR A 292 9.56 1.02 30.64
C THR A 292 9.17 0.20 29.42
N LEU A 293 9.61 0.63 28.24
CA LEU A 293 9.55 -0.19 27.04
C LEU A 293 10.64 -1.26 27.16
N ARG A 294 10.25 -2.53 26.95
CA ARG A 294 11.17 -3.65 26.76
C ARG A 294 10.98 -4.21 25.37
N SER A 295 12.06 -4.36 24.60
CA SER A 295 12.06 -5.16 23.38
C SER A 295 11.90 -6.65 23.74
N ASN A 296 11.12 -7.37 22.93
CA ASN A 296 10.94 -8.83 23.03
C ASN A 296 12.01 -9.56 22.21
#